data_AF-Q4AC88-F1
#
_entry.id   AF-Q4AC88-F1
#
_cell.length_a   1.000
_cell.length_b   1.000
_cell.length_c   1.000
_cell.angle_alpha   90.00
_cell.angle_beta   90.00
_cell.angle_gamma   90.00
#
_symmetry.space_group_name_H-M   'P 1'
#
loop_
_entity.id
_entity.type
_entity.pdbx_description
1 polymer ?
#
loop_
_entity_poly.entity_id
_entity_poly.type
_entity_poly.pdbx_seq_one_letter_code
_entity_poly.pdbx_strand_id
1 'polypeptide(L)'
;IYHGSASGINTKPTQILEGTTPYFGYSIAGDMDLDRNSYPDVAVGSLSDTVTIFRSRPVINIQKTLTVTPNRIDLRQKMPSCGAPSGICLKVKACFEYTAKPTGYNPSLTIVGTLEAEKERRKSGLSSRVQFRNPGSEPKYT
;
A
#
# COMPACT_ATOMS: atom_id res chain seq x y z
N ILE A 1 14.10 -8.44 11.98
CA ILE A 1 14.05 -6.98 12.23
C ILE A 1 12.77 -6.65 12.98
N TYR A 2 12.90 -5.93 14.09
CA TYR A 2 11.78 -5.50 14.93
C TYR A 2 11.78 -3.97 14.97
N HIS A 3 10.62 -3.35 14.78
CA HIS A 3 10.49 -1.90 14.90
C HIS A 3 10.18 -1.50 16.34
N GLY A 4 10.71 -0.36 16.76
CA GLY A 4 10.29 0.31 17.98
C GLY A 4 8.96 1.04 17.80
N SER A 5 8.33 1.36 18.92
CA SER A 5 7.17 2.23 19.05
C SER A 5 7.29 3.06 20.33
N ALA A 6 6.38 4.01 20.53
CA ALA A 6 6.31 4.78 21.77
C ALA A 6 6.09 3.89 23.02
N SER A 7 5.57 2.67 22.86
CA SER A 7 5.31 1.73 23.94
C SER A 7 6.41 0.66 24.10
N GLY A 8 7.54 0.80 23.41
CA GLY A 8 8.64 -0.18 23.43
C GLY A 8 8.81 -0.93 22.10
N ILE A 9 9.31 -2.16 22.15
CA ILE A 9 9.61 -2.95 20.96
C ILE A 9 8.35 -3.67 20.48
N ASN A 10 8.01 -3.57 19.19
CA ASN A 10 7.00 -4.44 18.58
C ASN A 10 7.58 -5.85 18.48
N THR A 11 7.02 -6.81 19.23
CA THR A 11 7.51 -8.20 19.31
C THR A 11 7.17 -9.05 18.10
N LYS A 12 6.39 -8.52 17.14
CA LYS A 12 6.18 -9.16 15.83
C LYS A 12 7.25 -8.66 14.84
N PRO A 13 8.03 -9.55 14.21
CA PRO A 13 9.03 -9.13 13.25
C PRO A 13 8.38 -8.47 12.03
N THR A 14 8.95 -7.36 11.56
CA THR A 14 8.49 -6.62 10.37
C THR A 14 9.18 -7.10 9.10
N GLN A 15 10.39 -7.64 9.24
CA GLN A 15 11.16 -8.21 8.15
C GLN A 15 12.05 -9.34 8.68
N ILE A 16 12.14 -10.42 7.93
CA ILE A 16 13.06 -11.54 8.16
C ILE A 16 14.12 -11.45 7.05
N LEU A 17 15.39 -11.43 7.44
CA LEU A 17 16.50 -11.50 6.52
C LEU A 17 16.97 -12.94 6.47
N GLU A 18 17.01 -13.52 5.28
CA GLU A 18 17.49 -14.87 5.04
C GLU A 18 18.87 -14.79 4.39
N GLY A 19 19.77 -15.65 4.83
CA GLY A 19 21.09 -15.82 4.23
C GLY A 19 21.30 -17.25 3.78
N THR A 20 22.14 -17.42 2.77
CA THR A 20 22.48 -18.74 2.21
C THR A 20 23.73 -19.36 2.83
N THR A 21 24.47 -18.59 3.64
CA THR A 21 25.72 -19.04 4.24
C THR A 21 25.49 -19.65 5.64
N PRO A 22 26.23 -20.70 6.01
CA PRO A 22 26.15 -21.27 7.36
C PRO A 22 26.39 -20.21 8.44
N TYR A 23 25.61 -20.28 9.52
CA TYR A 23 25.71 -19.31 10.62
C TYR A 23 25.50 -17.85 10.21
N PHE A 24 24.74 -17.61 9.14
CA PHE A 24 24.26 -16.27 8.82
C PHE A 24 23.55 -15.65 10.04
N GLY A 25 23.96 -14.45 10.43
CA GLY A 25 23.42 -13.78 11.62
C GLY A 25 24.26 -13.98 12.88
N TYR A 26 25.40 -14.66 12.81
CA TYR A 26 26.31 -14.81 13.95
C TYR A 26 26.83 -13.47 14.47
N SER A 27 27.11 -12.53 13.57
CA SER A 27 27.47 -11.15 13.90
C SER A 27 26.64 -10.17 13.09
N ILE A 28 26.30 -9.03 13.71
CA ILE A 28 25.48 -7.99 13.10
C ILE A 28 26.11 -6.64 13.44
N ALA A 29 26.22 -5.77 12.44
CA ALA A 29 26.52 -4.35 12.60
C ALA A 29 25.45 -3.53 11.87
N GLY A 30 25.10 -2.37 12.41
CA GLY A 30 24.12 -1.46 11.81
C GLY A 30 24.43 -0.01 12.15
N ASP A 31 23.43 0.85 12.03
CA ASP A 31 23.51 2.28 12.38
C ASP A 31 24.51 3.10 11.51
N MET A 32 24.76 2.65 10.28
CA MET A 32 25.58 3.37 9.30
C MET A 32 24.89 3.40 7.95
N ASP A 33 24.78 4.58 7.36
CA ASP A 33 24.22 4.80 6.02
C ASP A 33 25.35 4.79 4.97
N LEU A 34 25.46 3.71 4.20
CA LEU A 34 26.54 3.49 3.23
C LEU A 34 26.31 4.22 1.91
N ASP A 35 25.05 4.45 1.52
CA ASP A 35 24.68 5.05 0.24
C ASP A 35 24.09 6.46 0.33
N ARG A 36 24.10 7.04 1.54
CA ARG A 36 23.69 8.41 1.86
C ARG A 36 22.22 8.67 1.55
N ASN A 37 21.37 7.65 1.69
CA ASN A 37 19.92 7.78 1.47
C ASN A 37 19.15 8.24 2.72
N SER A 38 19.86 8.55 3.81
CA SER A 38 19.35 8.92 5.15
C SER A 38 18.71 7.78 5.95
N TYR A 39 18.96 6.53 5.57
CA TYR A 39 18.53 5.36 6.33
C TYR A 39 19.75 4.49 6.68
N PRO A 40 19.87 4.02 7.93
CA PRO A 40 20.96 3.15 8.31
C PRO A 40 20.82 1.78 7.64
N ASP A 41 21.95 1.24 7.19
CA ASP A 41 22.09 -0.08 6.60
C ASP A 41 22.51 -1.11 7.64
N VAL A 42 22.46 -2.39 7.27
CA VAL A 42 22.83 -3.51 8.15
C VAL A 42 23.84 -4.42 7.45
N ALA A 43 24.94 -4.72 8.14
CA ALA A 43 25.88 -5.76 7.77
C ALA A 43 25.62 -7.02 8.61
N VAL A 44 25.47 -8.16 7.95
CA VAL A 44 25.27 -9.46 8.60
C VAL A 44 26.42 -10.38 8.25
N GLY A 45 27.19 -10.77 9.26
CA GLY A 45 28.29 -11.71 9.14
C GLY A 45 27.86 -13.15 9.29
N SER A 46 28.74 -14.04 8.84
CA SER A 46 28.68 -15.48 9.04
C SER A 46 30.03 -15.99 9.55
N LEU A 47 30.07 -17.24 10.02
CA LEU A 47 31.32 -17.93 10.36
C LEU A 47 32.00 -18.57 9.13
N SER A 48 31.60 -18.17 7.93
CA SER A 48 32.13 -18.69 6.67
C SER A 48 32.89 -17.61 5.89
N ASP A 49 33.57 -16.69 6.59
CA ASP A 49 34.34 -15.58 6.01
C ASP A 49 33.55 -14.71 5.00
N THR A 50 32.23 -14.62 5.17
CA THR A 50 31.36 -13.79 4.32
C THR A 50 30.54 -12.82 5.15
N VAL A 51 30.34 -11.63 4.58
CA VAL A 51 29.47 -10.57 5.11
C VAL A 51 28.50 -10.17 4.01
N THR A 52 27.22 -10.09 4.34
CA THR A 52 26.17 -9.58 3.45
C THR A 52 25.72 -8.21 3.92
N ILE A 53 25.66 -7.24 3.00
CA ILE A 53 25.17 -5.88 3.27
C ILE A 53 23.72 -5.76 2.78
N PHE A 54 22.84 -5.37 3.68
CA PHE A 54 21.45 -5.03 3.40
C PHE A 54 21.30 -3.52 3.44
N ARG A 55 21.09 -2.91 2.27
CA ARG A 55 20.83 -1.47 2.17
C ARG A 55 19.36 -1.16 2.40
N SER A 56 19.10 -0.17 3.23
CA SER A 56 17.77 0.34 3.53
C SER A 56 17.20 1.08 2.32
N ARG A 57 15.87 1.10 2.20
CA ARG A 57 15.17 1.79 1.11
C ARG A 57 14.43 3.00 1.67
N PRO A 58 14.41 4.14 0.95
CA PRO A 58 13.57 5.27 1.30
C PRO A 58 12.09 4.88 1.49
N VAL A 59 11.45 5.48 2.48
CA VAL A 59 10.05 5.17 2.84
C VAL A 59 9.12 6.22 2.24
N ILE A 60 8.12 5.74 1.50
CA ILE A 60 7.05 6.55 0.92
C ILE A 60 5.76 6.24 1.66
N ASN A 61 5.14 7.27 2.21
CA ASN A 61 3.83 7.17 2.85
C ASN A 61 2.77 7.75 1.92
N ILE A 62 1.85 6.92 1.44
CA ILE A 62 0.77 7.32 0.53
C ILE A 62 -0.53 7.46 1.32
N GLN A 63 -1.11 8.66 1.32
CA GLN A 63 -2.45 8.93 1.79
C GLN A 63 -3.43 8.90 0.63
N LYS A 64 -4.58 8.25 0.84
CA LYS A 64 -5.63 8.12 -0.18
C LYS A 64 -6.94 8.71 0.33
N THR A 65 -7.63 9.43 -0.54
CA THR A 65 -8.95 9.99 -0.26
C THR A 65 -9.93 9.53 -1.33
N LEU A 66 -11.06 8.95 -0.90
CA LEU A 66 -12.14 8.53 -1.78
C LEU A 66 -13.41 9.32 -1.48
N THR A 67 -13.93 10.03 -2.47
CA THR A 67 -15.18 10.78 -2.34
C THR A 67 -16.21 10.29 -3.35
N VAL A 68 -17.44 10.08 -2.89
CA VAL A 68 -18.58 9.68 -3.72
C VAL A 68 -19.63 10.80 -3.68
N THR A 69 -20.07 11.25 -4.84
CA THR A 69 -21.05 12.34 -4.97
C THR A 69 -22.17 11.95 -5.92
N PRO A 70 -23.45 12.06 -5.51
CA PRO A 70 -23.89 12.36 -4.15
C PRO A 70 -23.55 11.23 -3.16
N ASN A 71 -23.45 11.55 -1.87
CA ASN A 71 -23.20 10.56 -0.80
C ASN A 71 -24.49 9.81 -0.36
N ARG A 72 -25.65 10.25 -0.85
CA ARG A 72 -26.96 9.61 -0.66
C ARG A 72 -27.66 9.54 -2.01
N ILE A 73 -28.37 8.46 -2.24
CA ILE A 73 -29.05 8.19 -3.51
C ILE A 73 -30.55 8.23 -3.24
N ASP A 74 -31.25 9.19 -3.85
CA ASP A 74 -32.69 9.15 -3.96
C ASP A 74 -33.09 8.47 -5.27
N LEU A 75 -33.73 7.31 -5.16
CA LEU A 75 -34.15 6.51 -6.32
C LEU A 75 -35.27 7.17 -7.15
N ARG A 76 -35.93 8.20 -6.60
CA ARG A 76 -36.98 8.96 -7.30
C ARG A 76 -36.39 10.11 -8.12
N GLN A 77 -35.21 10.59 -7.73
CA GLN A 77 -34.55 11.70 -8.40
C GLN A 77 -33.64 11.19 -9.53
N LYS A 78 -34.19 11.17 -10.74
CA LYS A 78 -33.42 10.83 -11.95
C LYS A 78 -32.58 12.03 -12.39
N MET A 79 -31.35 11.77 -12.81
CA MET A 79 -30.44 12.75 -13.37
C MET A 79 -30.53 12.72 -14.91
N PRO A 80 -31.00 13.79 -15.56
CA PRO A 80 -31.19 13.81 -17.02
C PRO A 80 -29.90 13.57 -17.83
N SER A 81 -28.74 13.96 -17.29
CA SER A 81 -27.43 13.76 -17.91
C SER A 81 -26.83 12.37 -17.68
N CYS A 82 -27.51 11.50 -16.94
CA CYS A 82 -27.07 10.13 -16.69
C CYS A 82 -27.53 9.20 -17.80
N GLY A 83 -26.58 8.64 -18.56
CA GLY A 83 -26.86 7.66 -19.61
C GLY A 83 -27.17 6.24 -19.11
N ALA A 84 -27.28 6.00 -17.80
CA ALA A 84 -27.66 4.69 -17.27
C ALA A 84 -29.19 4.49 -17.39
N PRO A 85 -29.69 3.26 -17.65
CA PRO A 85 -31.14 3.01 -17.74
C PRO A 85 -31.92 3.39 -16.47
N SER A 86 -31.27 3.34 -15.30
CA SER A 86 -31.84 3.79 -14.03
C SER A 86 -32.05 5.30 -13.96
N GLY A 87 -31.37 6.08 -14.82
CA GLY A 87 -31.25 7.53 -14.72
C GLY A 87 -30.43 8.00 -13.52
N ILE A 88 -29.72 7.11 -12.82
CA ILE A 88 -28.99 7.42 -11.59
C ILE A 88 -27.50 7.12 -11.79
N CYS A 89 -26.66 8.15 -11.64
CA CYS A 89 -25.21 8.04 -11.73
C CYS A 89 -24.56 8.65 -10.49
N LEU A 90 -23.39 8.11 -10.12
CA LEU A 90 -22.55 8.60 -9.04
C LEU A 90 -21.21 9.01 -9.61
N LYS A 91 -20.62 10.07 -9.08
CA LYS A 91 -19.22 10.42 -9.33
C LYS A 91 -18.36 9.90 -8.20
N VAL A 92 -17.39 9.06 -8.53
CA VAL A 92 -16.37 8.59 -7.60
C VAL A 92 -15.06 9.27 -7.96
N LYS A 93 -14.44 9.94 -7.00
CA LYS A 93 -13.14 10.59 -7.13
C LYS A 93 -12.18 9.97 -6.12
N ALA A 94 -11.10 9.38 -6.62
CA ALA A 94 -9.97 8.92 -5.82
C ALA A 94 -8.82 9.93 -5.96
N CYS A 95 -8.26 10.36 -4.83
CA CYS A 95 -7.10 11.24 -4.76
C CYS A 95 -5.99 10.52 -4.00
N PHE A 96 -4.75 10.73 -4.42
CA PHE A 96 -3.56 10.20 -3.76
C PHE A 96 -2.61 11.35 -3.48
N GLU A 97 -2.08 11.38 -2.27
CA GLU A 97 -1.02 12.28 -1.84
C GLU A 97 0.07 11.43 -1.22
N TYR A 98 1.34 11.82 -1.35
CA TYR A 98 2.40 11.08 -0.72
C TYR A 98 3.43 12.01 -0.07
N THR A 99 4.04 11.50 0.98
CA THR A 99 5.19 12.12 1.65
C THR A 99 6.37 11.15 1.60
N ALA A 100 7.56 11.69 1.45
CA ALA A 100 8.81 10.94 1.40
C ALA A 100 9.80 11.48 2.43
N LYS A 101 10.69 10.60 2.90
CA LYS A 101 11.89 10.95 3.65
C LYS A 101 13.10 10.33 2.93
N PRO A 102 14.25 11.03 2.87
CA PRO A 102 14.54 12.39 3.36
C PRO A 102 13.82 13.51 2.57
N THR A 103 13.82 14.73 3.12
CA THR A 103 13.24 15.92 2.46
C THR A 103 14.01 16.20 1.17
N GLY A 104 13.37 15.98 0.01
CA GLY A 104 13.99 16.09 -1.31
C GLY A 104 13.94 14.80 -2.13
N TYR A 105 13.66 13.66 -1.50
CA TYR A 105 13.38 12.42 -2.22
C TYR A 105 12.02 12.52 -2.94
N ASN A 106 12.04 12.65 -4.27
CA ASN A 106 10.86 12.80 -5.11
C ASN A 106 10.95 11.83 -6.31
N PRO A 107 10.76 10.53 -6.10
CA PRO A 107 10.76 9.56 -7.18
C PRO A 107 9.50 9.67 -8.04
N SER A 108 9.58 9.26 -9.31
CA SER A 108 8.38 9.00 -10.11
C SER A 108 7.64 7.79 -9.53
N LEU A 109 6.32 7.94 -9.30
CA LEU A 109 5.48 6.92 -8.68
C LEU A 109 4.38 6.47 -9.61
N THR A 110 4.30 5.15 -9.81
CA THR A 110 3.17 4.50 -10.46
C THR A 110 2.28 3.87 -9.39
N ILE A 111 1.09 4.42 -9.19
CA ILE A 111 0.10 3.87 -8.26
C ILE A 111 -0.80 2.92 -9.03
N VAL A 112 -0.70 1.62 -8.72
CA VAL A 112 -1.60 0.58 -9.23
C VAL A 112 -2.59 0.25 -8.11
N GLY A 113 -3.89 0.32 -8.42
CA GLY A 113 -4.93 0.03 -7.45
C GLY A 113 -6.24 -0.36 -8.10
N THR A 114 -7.08 -1.04 -7.31
CA THR A 114 -8.41 -1.50 -7.73
C THR A 114 -9.47 -0.69 -7.01
N LEU A 115 -10.45 -0.18 -7.76
CA LEU A 115 -11.64 0.45 -7.20
C LEU A 115 -12.80 -0.55 -7.24
N GLU A 116 -13.27 -0.95 -6.07
CA GLU A 116 -14.35 -1.93 -5.91
C GLU A 116 -15.62 -1.25 -5.40
N ALA A 117 -16.75 -1.52 -6.04
CA ALA A 117 -18.05 -1.07 -5.58
C ALA A 117 -18.77 -2.17 -4.80
N GLU A 118 -19.36 -1.82 -3.66
CA GLU A 118 -20.16 -2.71 -2.81
C GLU A 118 -19.41 -3.99 -2.36
N LYS A 119 -18.11 -3.88 -2.05
CA LYS A 119 -17.23 -4.99 -1.64
C LYS A 119 -17.86 -5.93 -0.60
N GLU A 120 -18.40 -5.37 0.48
CA GLU A 120 -18.97 -6.18 1.57
C GLU A 120 -20.24 -6.91 1.14
N ARG A 121 -21.09 -6.30 0.29
CA ARG A 121 -22.26 -6.97 -0.28
C ARG A 121 -21.86 -8.16 -1.16
N ARG A 122 -20.83 -7.99 -1.99
CA ARG A 122 -20.31 -9.05 -2.87
C ARG A 122 -19.72 -10.21 -2.08
N LYS A 123 -19.00 -9.94 -0.99
CA LYS A 123 -18.50 -10.97 -0.05
C LYS A 123 -19.63 -11.80 0.59
N SER A 124 -20.83 -11.25 0.71
CA SER A 124 -22.02 -11.98 1.17
C SER A 124 -22.72 -12.78 0.06
N GLY A 125 -22.12 -12.93 -1.13
CA GLY A 125 -22.70 -13.66 -2.27
C GLY A 125 -23.80 -12.89 -3.01
N LEU A 126 -24.05 -11.63 -2.68
CA LEU A 126 -25.08 -10.82 -3.31
C LEU A 126 -24.52 -10.08 -4.53
N SER A 127 -25.29 -10.03 -5.62
CA SER A 127 -24.91 -9.30 -6.83
C SER A 127 -24.79 -7.78 -6.58
N SER A 128 -23.85 -7.16 -7.30
CA SER A 128 -23.66 -5.70 -7.30
C SER A 128 -24.90 -5.00 -7.87
N ARG A 129 -25.30 -3.91 -7.23
CA ARG A 129 -26.40 -3.02 -7.67
C ARG A 129 -25.91 -1.83 -8.46
N VAL A 130 -24.61 -1.57 -8.41
CA VAL A 130 -23.96 -0.50 -9.16
C VAL A 130 -22.94 -1.08 -10.13
N GLN A 131 -22.72 -0.37 -11.22
CA GLN A 131 -21.73 -0.69 -12.24
C GLN A 131 -20.91 0.56 -12.58
N PHE A 132 -19.64 0.36 -12.87
CA PHE A 132 -18.81 1.43 -13.45
C PHE A 132 -19.19 1.61 -14.93
N ARG A 133 -19.19 2.87 -15.40
CA ARG A 133 -19.48 3.17 -16.81
C ARG A 133 -18.44 2.57 -17.76
N ASN A 134 -17.17 2.55 -17.32
CA ASN A 134 -16.05 1.91 -18.01
C ASN A 134 -15.42 0.90 -17.03
N PRO A 135 -15.98 -0.31 -16.91
CA PRO A 135 -15.46 -1.30 -15.97
C PRO A 135 -14.10 -1.83 -16.44
N GLY A 136 -13.17 -1.98 -15.50
CA GLY A 136 -11.99 -2.83 -15.68
C GLY A 136 -12.33 -4.31 -15.45
N SER A 137 -11.32 -5.17 -15.28
CA SER A 137 -11.54 -6.57 -14.91
C SER A 137 -12.29 -6.68 -13.57
N GLU A 138 -13.33 -7.50 -13.52
CA GLU A 138 -14.07 -7.74 -12.28
C GLU A 138 -13.29 -8.67 -11.34
N PRO A 139 -13.11 -8.30 -10.07
CA PRO A 139 -12.52 -9.19 -9.08
C PRO A 139 -13.48 -10.37 -8.78
N LYS A 140 -12.93 -11.58 -8.71
CA LYS A 140 -13.66 -12.78 -8.30
C LYS A 140 -13.72 -12.84 -6.77
N TYR A 141 -14.92 -13.02 -6.24
CA TYR A 141 -15.15 -13.23 -4.81
C TYR A 141 -15.50 -14.71 -4.60
N THR A 142 -14.76 -15.39 -3.73
CA THR A 142 -15.04 -16.74 -3.20
C THR A 142 -15.74 -16.64 -1.87
#